data_AF-A0A257W8P4-F1
#
_entry.id   AF-A0A257W8P4-F1
#
_cell.length_a   1.000
_cell.length_b   1.000
_cell.length_c   1.000
_cell.angle_alpha   90.00
_cell.angle_beta   90.00
_cell.angle_gamma   90.00
#
_symmetry.space_group_name_H-M   'P 1'
#
loop_
_entity.id
_entity.type
_entity.pdbx_description
1 polymer ?
#
loop_
_entity_poly.entity_id
_entity_poly.type
_entity_poly.pdbx_seq_one_letter_code
_entity_poly.pdbx_strand_id
1 'polypeptide(L)'
;MVALGLAVGLGLSPAAPVTWRIVLDGIVFAVMGLVLAWAVFSLGGVIAMCRRCCDSWRRSLPVVLALVVLAQAAAAEEQPAKAVPALPPIPPTQVLVYDDPAAPLAADRVFVPYTQFVELYRLAHPEHLLHSPAPTTAKLVESLYSASVAAAAAGTDPQVIVKARYTILSYVDGQQPVELPVSGVILKSAQLDGAPAAIVTTETPWKVLIPKPGLHVLDLEFAVPSQGTATAGSFAMKLAPTPAAKLAFTLPQPTLNARVNGSTSVFRRVTRDAVTQIEFPVDAGGDVQIAWQPDQARGGAAVVHVESVTAVSVVDAGVSMSVGFNYRVRQGIVRDVTFLLPEGVRLQGVAGPDVGGWELVGDAPQRKLRVFLRRNVNDATQLTLDGFLGQRIDQEVAFRVPEIAPQEVTTEAGTVAVYVGEAFSIRTENVTLLNQIDAAKFEPAVPVSRAVPTAQVAYRFSRRPWTLEIRATRLTTQLRAALQQGVLVNPRKVQLTIRARCELLRMPRSSLAFQVPADWLILDVQSA
;
A
#
# COMPACT_ATOMS: atom_id res chain seq x y z
N MET A 1 40.47 24.31 -49.00
CA MET A 1 39.09 24.70 -49.40
C MET A 1 38.03 24.33 -48.36
N VAL A 2 38.01 23.11 -47.82
CA VAL A 2 37.02 22.66 -46.80
C VAL A 2 36.94 23.59 -45.58
N ALA A 3 38.08 24.02 -45.04
CA ALA A 3 38.12 24.93 -43.89
C ALA A 3 37.54 26.33 -44.18
N LEU A 4 37.67 26.83 -45.41
CA LEU A 4 37.16 28.14 -45.80
C LEU A 4 35.62 28.12 -45.93
N GLY A 5 35.06 27.04 -46.48
CA GLY A 5 33.60 26.88 -46.62
C GLY A 5 32.88 26.73 -45.28
N LEU A 6 33.47 25.98 -44.34
CA LEU A 6 32.93 25.84 -42.98
C LEU A 6 33.03 27.14 -42.17
N ALA A 7 34.14 27.89 -42.30
CA ALA A 7 34.33 29.15 -41.60
C ALA A 7 33.36 30.25 -42.08
N VAL A 8 33.08 30.32 -43.39
CA VAL A 8 32.12 31.28 -43.96
C VAL A 8 30.68 30.92 -43.58
N GLY A 9 30.32 29.63 -43.63
CA GLY A 9 28.98 29.17 -43.27
C GLY A 9 28.64 29.34 -41.78
N LEU A 10 29.55 28.95 -40.88
CA LEU A 10 29.34 29.06 -39.43
C LEU A 10 29.55 30.49 -38.90
N GLY A 11 30.45 31.26 -39.52
CA GLY A 11 30.76 32.63 -39.09
C GLY A 11 29.71 33.67 -39.45
N LEU A 12 29.01 33.51 -40.58
CA LEU A 12 27.99 34.47 -41.05
C LEU A 12 26.56 34.12 -40.62
N SER A 13 26.32 32.90 -40.11
CA SER A 13 25.02 32.42 -39.62
C SER A 13 24.31 33.32 -38.58
N PRO A 14 25.02 33.89 -37.56
CA PRO A 14 24.34 34.71 -36.56
C PRO A 14 23.94 36.11 -37.06
N ALA A 15 24.54 36.60 -38.15
CA ALA A 15 24.28 37.95 -38.68
C ALA A 15 23.37 37.98 -39.93
N ALA A 16 23.04 36.82 -40.51
CA ALA A 16 22.29 36.74 -41.76
C ALA A 16 20.75 36.69 -41.55
N PRO A 17 19.96 37.41 -42.36
CA PRO A 17 18.50 37.35 -42.34
C PRO A 17 17.96 35.95 -42.68
N VAL A 18 16.78 35.62 -42.14
CA VAL A 18 16.22 34.24 -42.11
C VAL A 18 16.14 33.57 -43.49
N THR A 19 15.94 34.35 -44.56
CA THR A 19 15.88 33.83 -45.94
C THR A 19 17.23 33.31 -46.47
N TRP A 20 18.35 33.84 -45.96
CA TRP A 20 19.70 33.45 -46.39
C TRP A 20 20.29 32.30 -45.56
N ARG A 21 19.68 31.97 -44.42
CA ARG A 21 20.12 30.85 -43.56
C ARG A 21 20.02 29.50 -44.28
N ILE A 22 18.97 29.29 -45.06
CA ILE A 22 18.77 28.06 -45.82
C ILE A 22 19.92 27.84 -46.82
N VAL A 23 20.43 28.91 -47.43
CA VAL A 23 21.54 28.84 -48.39
C VAL A 23 22.87 28.58 -47.68
N LEU A 24 23.11 29.23 -46.54
CA LEU A 24 24.33 29.03 -45.74
C LEU A 24 24.40 27.60 -45.16
N ASP A 25 23.29 27.08 -44.65
CA ASP A 25 23.19 25.70 -44.16
C ASP A 25 23.42 24.71 -45.31
N GLY A 26 22.87 24.99 -46.50
CA GLY A 26 23.12 24.21 -47.71
C GLY A 26 24.60 24.11 -48.10
N ILE A 27 25.35 25.20 -47.98
CA ILE A 27 26.80 25.21 -48.25
C ILE A 27 27.56 24.35 -47.23
N VAL A 28 27.18 24.41 -45.95
CA VAL A 28 27.82 23.59 -44.90
C VAL A 28 27.56 22.10 -45.14
N PHE A 29 26.32 21.72 -45.47
CA PHE A 29 25.97 20.32 -45.78
C PHE A 29 26.64 19.81 -47.05
N ALA A 30 26.79 20.65 -48.08
CA ALA A 30 27.50 20.27 -49.30
C ALA A 30 28.99 20.00 -49.03
N VAL A 31 29.64 20.82 -48.21
CA VAL A 31 31.05 20.63 -47.83
C VAL A 31 31.22 19.36 -46.98
N MET A 32 30.32 19.11 -46.03
CA MET A 32 30.34 17.88 -45.22
C MET A 32 30.13 16.62 -46.07
N GLY A 33 29.18 16.64 -47.02
CA GLY A 33 28.94 15.53 -47.93
C GLY A 33 30.15 15.21 -48.81
N LEU A 34 30.88 16.24 -49.27
CA LEU A 34 32.07 16.06 -50.12
C LEU A 34 33.24 15.46 -49.34
N VAL A 35 33.40 15.81 -48.06
CA VAL A 35 34.38 15.19 -47.14
C VAL A 35 34.04 13.72 -46.90
N LEU A 36 32.75 13.40 -46.71
CA LEU A 36 32.27 12.03 -46.49
C LEU A 36 32.50 11.15 -47.73
N ALA A 37 32.22 11.67 -48.92
CA ALA A 37 32.50 10.99 -50.18
C ALA A 37 34.00 10.72 -50.37
N TRP A 38 34.86 11.68 -50.01
CA TRP A 38 36.32 11.51 -50.07
C TRP A 38 36.82 10.45 -49.08
N ALA A 39 36.27 10.42 -47.87
CA ALA A 39 36.58 9.40 -46.87
C ALA A 39 36.22 7.99 -47.34
N VAL A 40 35.04 7.82 -47.96
CA VAL A 40 34.60 6.53 -48.53
C VAL A 40 35.49 6.10 -49.70
N PHE A 41 35.90 7.03 -50.56
CA PHE A 41 36.79 6.74 -51.68
C PHE A 41 38.20 6.35 -51.20
N SER A 42 38.70 7.00 -50.15
CA SER A 42 39.99 6.64 -49.54
C SER A 42 39.97 5.28 -48.83
N LEU A 43 38.87 4.91 -48.17
CA LEU A 43 38.67 3.57 -47.59
C LEU A 43 38.55 2.48 -48.66
N GLY A 44 37.93 2.78 -49.81
CA GLY A 44 37.86 1.87 -50.96
C GLY A 44 39.23 1.53 -51.56
N GLY A 45 40.17 2.49 -51.54
CA GLY A 45 41.56 2.29 -51.98
C GLY A 45 42.37 1.34 -51.09
N VAL A 46 42.10 1.33 -49.78
CA VAL A 46 42.77 0.45 -48.81
C VAL A 46 42.27 -1.01 -48.92
N ILE A 47 41.01 -1.20 -49.34
CA ILE A 47 40.40 -2.53 -49.51
C ILE A 47 40.85 -3.22 -50.82
N ALA A 48 41.33 -2.46 -51.82
CA ALA A 48 41.89 -3.01 -53.06
C ALA A 48 43.32 -3.58 -52.90
N MET A 49 44.06 -3.16 -51.88
CA MET A 49 45.45 -3.60 -51.63
C MET A 49 45.54 -4.90 -50.81
N CYS A 50 44.44 -5.33 -50.17
CA CYS A 50 44.35 -6.56 -49.38
C CYS A 50 43.56 -7.70 -50.06
N ARG A 51 43.60 -7.77 -51.41
CA ARG A 51 42.97 -8.85 -52.21
C ARG A 51 43.97 -9.80 -52.90
N ARG A 52 45.12 -10.03 -52.26
CA ARG A 52 46.01 -11.18 -52.50
C ARG A 52 46.36 -11.80 -51.16
N CYS A 53 45.44 -12.60 -50.62
CA CYS A 53 45.72 -13.79 -49.80
C CYS A 53 44.41 -14.36 -49.25
N CYS A 54 44.21 -15.65 -49.54
CA CYS A 54 43.30 -16.61 -48.90
C CYS A 54 41.77 -16.47 -49.10
N ASP A 55 41.32 -17.35 -49.99
CA ASP A 55 40.02 -18.02 -49.98
C ASP A 55 39.73 -18.72 -48.65
N SER A 56 38.50 -18.56 -48.16
CA SER A 56 37.64 -19.61 -47.54
C SER A 56 36.77 -19.04 -46.42
N TRP A 57 35.72 -18.29 -46.76
CA TRP A 57 34.42 -18.44 -46.08
C TRP A 57 33.34 -17.67 -46.84
N ARG A 58 32.69 -18.35 -47.79
CA ARG A 58 31.39 -17.90 -48.30
C ARG A 58 30.36 -18.16 -47.22
N ARG A 59 29.84 -17.09 -46.61
CA ARG A 59 28.42 -16.82 -46.32
C ARG A 59 28.33 -15.78 -45.21
N SER A 60 27.97 -14.56 -45.60
CA SER A 60 27.09 -13.59 -44.89
C SER A 60 27.54 -12.15 -45.16
N LEU A 61 26.92 -11.53 -46.16
CA LEU A 61 26.73 -10.08 -46.25
C LEU A 61 25.43 -9.85 -47.07
N PRO A 62 24.66 -8.78 -46.85
CA PRO A 62 25.11 -7.56 -46.19
C PRO A 62 24.16 -6.95 -45.15
N VAL A 63 24.75 -6.50 -44.04
CA VAL A 63 24.28 -5.37 -43.22
C VAL A 63 25.36 -4.30 -43.36
N VAL A 64 25.29 -3.39 -44.34
CA VAL A 64 26.05 -2.11 -44.35
C VAL A 64 25.36 -1.05 -45.23
N LEU A 65 24.05 -0.81 -45.05
CA LEU A 65 23.41 0.36 -45.68
C LEU A 65 22.39 1.02 -44.74
N ALA A 66 22.80 1.27 -43.48
CA ALA A 66 21.92 1.84 -42.46
C ALA A 66 22.64 2.81 -41.51
N LEU A 67 23.56 3.65 -42.02
CA LEU A 67 24.29 4.62 -41.19
C LEU A 67 24.49 6.01 -41.84
N VAL A 68 23.60 6.42 -42.75
CA VAL A 68 23.61 7.79 -43.32
C VAL A 68 22.27 8.53 -43.17
N VAL A 69 21.21 7.94 -42.60
CA VAL A 69 19.91 8.63 -42.45
C VAL A 69 19.57 9.00 -40.99
N LEU A 70 20.49 8.77 -40.05
CA LEU A 70 20.28 9.04 -38.61
C LEU A 70 20.50 10.52 -38.19
N ALA A 71 20.50 11.48 -39.11
CA ALA A 71 20.71 12.90 -38.78
C ALA A 71 19.62 13.87 -39.26
N GLN A 72 18.50 13.38 -39.82
CA GLN A 72 17.37 14.24 -40.19
C GLN A 72 16.03 13.68 -39.71
N ALA A 73 15.83 13.67 -38.39
CA ALA A 73 14.50 13.65 -37.79
C ALA A 73 14.58 14.11 -36.31
N ALA A 74 15.29 15.21 -36.07
CA ALA A 74 14.93 16.10 -34.98
C ALA A 74 14.20 17.28 -35.63
N ALA A 75 13.04 17.63 -35.07
CA ALA A 75 12.11 18.70 -35.48
C ALA A 75 11.10 18.36 -36.59
N ALA A 76 10.09 17.57 -36.23
CA ALA A 76 8.68 17.88 -36.51
C ALA A 76 7.81 16.97 -35.63
N GLU A 77 7.74 17.30 -34.33
CA GLU A 77 6.77 16.72 -33.42
C GLU A 77 5.40 17.36 -33.72
N GLU A 78 4.74 16.89 -34.79
CA GLU A 78 3.33 17.22 -35.00
C GLU A 78 2.51 16.22 -34.20
N GLN A 79 2.00 16.71 -33.07
CA GLN A 79 1.14 15.97 -32.17
C GLN A 79 -0.02 15.32 -32.93
N PRO A 80 -0.37 14.07 -32.57
CA PRO A 80 -1.32 13.27 -33.30
C PRO A 80 -2.71 13.91 -33.32
N ALA A 81 -3.29 14.01 -34.53
CA ALA A 81 -4.68 14.35 -34.74
C ALA A 81 -5.56 13.30 -34.04
N LYS A 82 -6.07 13.71 -32.88
CA LYS A 82 -6.98 12.96 -32.01
C LYS A 82 -8.27 12.68 -32.77
N ALA A 83 -8.68 11.42 -32.82
CA ALA A 83 -9.97 10.99 -33.34
C ALA A 83 -11.10 11.82 -32.70
N VAL A 84 -11.97 12.41 -33.52
CA VAL A 84 -13.13 13.18 -33.06
C VAL A 84 -14.19 12.18 -32.61
N PRO A 85 -14.50 12.09 -31.30
CA PRO A 85 -15.65 11.32 -30.83
C PRO A 85 -16.92 12.02 -31.32
N ALA A 86 -17.97 11.25 -31.63
CA ALA A 86 -19.31 11.83 -31.79
C ALA A 86 -19.62 12.63 -30.53
N LEU A 87 -19.77 13.96 -30.68
CA LEU A 87 -19.95 14.83 -29.53
C LEU A 87 -21.26 14.41 -28.82
N PRO A 88 -21.23 14.09 -27.51
CA PRO A 88 -22.45 14.17 -26.72
C PRO A 88 -23.04 15.59 -26.93
N PRO A 89 -24.38 15.76 -26.93
CA PRO A 89 -24.98 17.08 -27.08
C PRO A 89 -24.29 18.02 -26.10
N ILE A 90 -23.57 19.01 -26.63
CA ILE A 90 -22.85 19.99 -25.82
C ILE A 90 -23.95 20.68 -25.00
N PRO A 91 -24.03 20.50 -23.67
CA PRO A 91 -24.91 21.35 -22.89
C PRO A 91 -24.46 22.79 -23.19
N PRO A 92 -25.37 23.70 -23.56
CA PRO A 92 -25.00 25.04 -24.02
C PRO A 92 -23.99 25.64 -23.04
N THR A 93 -22.78 25.90 -23.54
CA THR A 93 -21.64 26.39 -22.76
C THR A 93 -21.95 27.74 -22.10
N GLN A 94 -22.95 28.46 -22.61
CA GLN A 94 -23.56 29.63 -21.98
C GLN A 94 -25.03 29.64 -22.36
N VAL A 95 -25.95 29.70 -21.39
CA VAL A 95 -27.36 30.00 -21.66
C VAL A 95 -27.52 31.51 -21.45
N LEU A 96 -27.49 32.25 -22.55
CA LEU A 96 -27.93 33.64 -22.59
C LEU A 96 -29.46 33.62 -22.57
N VAL A 97 -30.06 34.01 -21.44
CA VAL A 97 -31.49 34.34 -21.42
C VAL A 97 -31.56 35.74 -22.03
N TYR A 98 -31.84 35.81 -23.32
CA TYR A 98 -32.09 37.08 -24.00
C TYR A 98 -33.59 37.35 -24.04
N ASP A 99 -33.99 38.57 -23.66
CA ASP A 99 -35.36 39.05 -23.89
C ASP A 99 -35.60 39.38 -25.37
N ASP A 100 -34.53 39.71 -26.12
CA ASP A 100 -34.56 40.02 -27.56
C ASP A 100 -33.55 39.18 -28.37
N PRO A 101 -34.01 38.30 -29.29
CA PRO A 101 -33.14 37.48 -30.14
C PRO A 101 -32.25 38.27 -31.11
N ALA A 102 -32.52 39.56 -31.34
CA ALA A 102 -31.72 40.39 -32.25
C ALA A 102 -30.52 41.08 -31.58
N ALA A 103 -30.46 41.11 -30.23
CA ALA A 103 -29.44 41.85 -29.47
C ALA A 103 -28.83 41.01 -28.34
N PRO A 104 -28.09 39.93 -28.65
CA PRO A 104 -27.58 38.97 -27.65
C PRO A 104 -26.57 39.57 -26.65
N LEU A 105 -25.95 40.71 -26.97
CA LEU A 105 -25.02 41.43 -26.08
C LEU A 105 -25.71 42.34 -25.05
N ALA A 106 -27.03 42.48 -25.11
CA ALA A 106 -27.80 43.34 -24.21
C ALA A 106 -28.35 42.61 -22.97
N ALA A 107 -28.00 41.34 -22.76
CA ALA A 107 -28.50 40.54 -21.64
C ALA A 107 -27.87 40.96 -20.31
N ASP A 108 -28.70 41.31 -19.32
CA ASP A 108 -28.25 41.71 -17.97
C ASP A 108 -27.62 40.54 -17.17
N ARG A 109 -27.86 39.28 -17.57
CA ARG A 109 -27.39 38.08 -16.88
C ARG A 109 -27.04 36.96 -17.86
N VAL A 110 -25.99 36.21 -17.53
CA VAL A 110 -25.54 35.02 -18.29
C VAL A 110 -25.48 33.82 -17.36
N PHE A 111 -26.11 32.71 -17.72
CA PHE A 111 -25.99 31.45 -16.98
C PHE A 111 -24.87 30.60 -17.59
N VAL A 112 -23.89 30.23 -16.76
CA VAL A 112 -22.76 29.37 -17.14
C VAL A 112 -22.82 28.05 -16.38
N PRO A 113 -22.36 26.92 -16.97
CA PRO A 113 -22.16 25.69 -16.24
C PRO A 113 -21.28 25.90 -15.01
N TYR A 114 -21.60 25.23 -13.89
CA TYR A 114 -20.91 25.45 -12.61
C TYR A 114 -19.38 25.25 -12.71
N THR A 115 -18.92 24.27 -13.49
CA THR A 115 -17.48 24.05 -13.72
C THR A 115 -16.80 25.25 -14.37
N GLN A 116 -17.48 25.91 -15.31
CA GLN A 116 -16.98 27.11 -16.00
C GLN A 116 -17.10 28.36 -15.13
N PHE A 117 -18.14 28.47 -14.30
CA PHE A 117 -18.21 29.48 -13.26
C PHE A 117 -17.01 29.38 -12.30
N VAL A 118 -16.70 28.18 -11.80
CA VAL A 118 -15.59 27.96 -10.88
C VAL A 118 -14.25 28.33 -11.50
N GLU A 119 -14.04 27.99 -12.77
CA GLU A 119 -12.83 28.37 -13.52
C GLU A 119 -12.70 29.90 -13.66
N LEU A 120 -13.75 30.57 -14.13
CA LEU A 120 -13.76 32.03 -14.29
C LEU A 120 -13.62 32.75 -12.94
N TYR A 121 -14.26 32.24 -11.90
CA TYR A 121 -14.16 32.81 -10.56
C TYR A 121 -12.76 32.66 -9.98
N ARG A 122 -12.08 31.51 -10.17
CA ARG A 122 -10.67 31.35 -9.76
C ARG A 122 -9.72 32.27 -10.51
N LEU A 123 -9.99 32.55 -11.77
CA LEU A 123 -9.22 33.52 -12.56
C LEU A 123 -9.45 34.95 -12.10
N ALA A 124 -10.68 35.30 -11.74
CA ALA A 124 -11.07 36.64 -11.30
C ALA A 124 -10.72 36.93 -9.83
N HIS A 125 -10.75 35.90 -8.98
CA HIS A 125 -10.49 35.97 -7.54
C HIS A 125 -9.47 34.89 -7.14
N PRO A 126 -8.20 35.03 -7.56
CA PRO A 126 -7.16 34.03 -7.26
C PRO A 126 -6.94 33.83 -5.75
N GLU A 127 -7.31 34.81 -4.94
CA GLU A 127 -7.28 34.78 -3.48
C GLU A 127 -8.50 34.11 -2.82
N HIS A 128 -9.60 33.85 -3.56
CA HIS A 128 -10.80 33.17 -3.06
C HIS A 128 -11.06 31.85 -3.78
N LEU A 129 -10.65 30.73 -3.17
CA LEU A 129 -10.94 29.40 -3.69
C LEU A 129 -12.39 28.99 -3.41
N LEU A 130 -13.16 28.75 -4.47
CA LEU A 130 -14.47 28.09 -4.35
C LEU A 130 -14.27 26.63 -3.90
N HIS A 131 -14.54 26.37 -2.63
CA HIS A 131 -14.68 25.03 -2.08
C HIS A 131 -16.14 24.58 -2.25
N SER A 132 -16.36 23.35 -2.75
CA SER A 132 -17.68 22.72 -2.56
C SER A 132 -17.97 22.66 -1.05
N PRO A 133 -19.20 22.97 -0.60
CA PRO A 133 -19.51 22.95 0.81
C PRO A 133 -19.18 21.55 1.35
N ALA A 134 -18.23 21.49 2.29
CA ALA A 134 -17.87 20.23 2.91
C ALA A 134 -19.13 19.62 3.54
N PRO A 135 -19.36 18.31 3.39
CA PRO A 135 -20.56 17.66 3.92
C PRO A 135 -20.68 17.77 5.45
N THR A 136 -19.60 18.18 6.12
CA THR A 136 -19.51 18.48 7.55
C THR A 136 -18.63 19.70 7.75
N THR A 137 -18.94 20.54 8.73
CA THR A 137 -18.19 21.76 9.05
C THR A 137 -16.79 21.47 9.63
N ALA A 138 -16.67 20.44 10.46
CA ALA A 138 -15.39 19.94 10.98
C ALA A 138 -15.47 18.44 11.28
N LYS A 139 -14.32 17.77 11.33
CA LYS A 139 -14.20 16.36 11.71
C LYS A 139 -13.01 16.14 12.63
N LEU A 140 -13.22 15.28 13.62
CA LEU A 140 -12.16 14.69 14.41
C LEU A 140 -11.54 13.54 13.62
N VAL A 141 -10.25 13.66 13.31
CA VAL A 141 -9.52 12.72 12.45
C VAL A 141 -8.80 11.67 13.29
N GLU A 142 -8.18 12.10 14.38
CA GLU A 142 -7.37 11.25 15.25
C GLU A 142 -7.60 11.56 16.73
N SER A 143 -7.55 10.54 17.58
CA SER A 143 -7.56 10.69 19.04
C SER A 143 -6.55 9.76 19.72
N LEU A 144 -5.50 10.36 20.27
CA LEU A 144 -4.45 9.65 21.01
C LEU A 144 -4.61 9.90 22.49
N TYR A 145 -4.59 8.83 23.30
CA TYR A 145 -4.72 8.90 24.75
C TYR A 145 -3.50 8.25 25.40
N SER A 146 -2.92 8.91 26.39
CA SER A 146 -1.84 8.40 27.23
C SER A 146 -2.26 8.49 28.70
N ALA A 147 -2.53 7.33 29.30
CA ALA A 147 -3.01 7.19 30.66
C ALA A 147 -1.91 6.68 31.60
N SER A 148 -1.87 7.22 32.81
CA SER A 148 -0.97 6.78 33.90
C SER A 148 -1.62 6.97 35.26
N VAL A 149 -1.38 6.05 36.19
CA VAL A 149 -1.84 6.19 37.58
C VAL A 149 -1.09 7.34 38.25
N ALA A 150 -1.82 8.28 38.85
CA ALA A 150 -1.23 9.37 39.61
C ALA A 150 -0.60 8.84 40.90
N ALA A 151 0.49 9.47 41.35
CA ALA A 151 0.98 9.23 42.70
C ALA A 151 -0.09 9.64 43.71
N ALA A 152 -0.46 8.75 44.63
CA ALA A 152 -1.44 9.04 45.66
C ALA A 152 -0.91 10.13 46.59
N ALA A 153 -1.46 11.34 46.51
CA ALA A 153 -1.26 12.35 47.54
C ALA A 153 -2.16 12.02 48.75
N ALA A 154 -1.62 12.17 49.96
CA ALA A 154 -2.33 11.82 51.19
C ALA A 154 -3.70 12.52 51.26
N GLY A 155 -4.78 11.73 51.39
CA GLY A 155 -6.16 12.24 51.47
C GLY A 155 -6.87 12.46 50.13
N THR A 156 -6.28 12.06 49.00
CA THR A 156 -6.91 12.17 47.67
C THR A 156 -7.29 10.79 47.15
N ASP A 157 -8.47 10.66 46.56
CA ASP A 157 -8.87 9.44 45.86
C ASP A 157 -7.88 9.10 44.75
N PRO A 158 -7.57 7.82 44.51
CA PRO A 158 -6.65 7.42 43.46
C PRO A 158 -7.22 7.79 42.09
N GLN A 159 -6.44 8.52 41.30
CA GLN A 159 -6.83 9.00 39.98
C GLN A 159 -5.88 8.50 38.90
N VAL A 160 -6.40 8.34 37.70
CA VAL A 160 -5.61 8.14 36.49
C VAL A 160 -5.60 9.46 35.73
N ILE A 161 -4.40 9.98 35.48
CA ILE A 161 -4.21 11.14 34.61
C ILE A 161 -4.12 10.65 33.18
N VAL A 162 -4.91 11.26 32.32
CA VAL A 162 -4.93 10.97 30.89
C VAL A 162 -4.60 12.24 30.14
N LYS A 163 -3.53 12.18 29.35
CA LYS A 163 -3.18 13.18 28.36
C LYS A 163 -3.75 12.76 27.02
N ALA A 164 -4.58 13.59 26.41
CA ALA A 164 -5.18 13.31 25.12
C ALA A 164 -4.75 14.34 24.09
N ARG A 165 -4.51 13.88 22.86
CA ARG A 165 -4.21 14.72 21.70
C ARG A 165 -5.19 14.41 20.60
N TYR A 166 -5.93 15.43 20.17
CA TYR A 166 -6.97 15.34 19.15
C TYR A 166 -6.57 16.14 17.92
N THR A 167 -6.65 15.49 16.77
CA THR A 167 -6.39 16.12 15.47
C THR A 167 -7.72 16.44 14.81
N ILE A 168 -8.03 17.72 14.64
CA ILE A 168 -9.32 18.21 14.14
C ILE A 168 -9.09 18.89 12.79
N LEU A 169 -9.89 18.55 11.79
CA LEU A 169 -9.90 19.20 10.49
C LEU A 169 -11.19 20.01 10.32
N SER A 170 -11.05 21.33 10.25
CA SER A 170 -12.14 22.27 9.99
C SER A 170 -12.14 22.71 8.52
N TYR A 171 -13.32 22.78 7.91
CA TYR A 171 -13.47 23.07 6.48
C TYR A 171 -14.08 24.44 6.18
N VAL A 172 -14.73 25.06 7.15
CA VAL A 172 -15.51 26.29 6.95
C VAL A 172 -14.93 27.45 7.73
N ASP A 173 -15.12 28.64 7.20
CA ASP A 173 -14.86 29.89 7.93
C ASP A 173 -15.88 30.09 9.05
N GLY A 174 -15.41 30.65 10.17
CA GLY A 174 -16.21 30.94 11.36
C GLY A 174 -15.96 29.99 12.53
N GLN A 175 -16.40 30.42 13.72
CA GLN A 175 -16.28 29.60 14.94
C GLN A 175 -17.26 28.43 14.90
N GLN A 176 -16.73 27.21 14.98
CA GLN A 176 -17.54 26.00 14.94
C GLN A 176 -17.30 25.13 16.18
N PRO A 177 -18.35 24.65 16.86
CA PRO A 177 -18.20 23.69 17.94
C PRO A 177 -17.92 22.29 17.41
N VAL A 178 -16.94 21.60 17.98
CA VAL A 178 -16.61 20.21 17.67
C VAL A 178 -16.74 19.36 18.94
N GLU A 179 -17.51 18.28 18.87
CA GLU A 179 -17.71 17.37 19.98
C GLU A 179 -16.41 16.62 20.35
N LEU A 180 -16.14 16.55 21.65
CA LEU A 180 -14.99 15.84 22.19
C LEU A 180 -15.34 14.36 22.40
N PRO A 181 -14.42 13.43 22.05
CA PRO A 181 -14.66 11.99 22.08
C PRO A 181 -14.49 11.38 23.48
N VAL A 182 -14.88 12.12 24.53
CA VAL A 182 -14.70 11.71 25.92
C VAL A 182 -15.87 12.21 26.78
N SER A 183 -16.25 11.43 27.78
CA SER A 183 -17.31 11.79 28.74
C SER A 183 -17.04 11.19 30.11
N GLY A 184 -17.57 11.83 31.16
CA GLY A 184 -17.42 11.37 32.55
C GLY A 184 -16.01 11.54 33.14
N VAL A 185 -15.26 12.54 32.68
CA VAL A 185 -13.89 12.83 33.13
C VAL A 185 -13.82 14.19 33.82
N ILE A 186 -12.75 14.44 34.58
CA ILE A 186 -12.49 15.73 35.23
C ILE A 186 -11.44 16.48 34.41
N LEU A 187 -11.84 17.52 33.67
CA LEU A 187 -10.92 18.32 32.86
C LEU A 187 -9.93 19.10 33.75
N LYS A 188 -8.64 19.03 33.45
CA LYS A 188 -7.57 19.76 34.13
C LYS A 188 -7.02 20.90 33.28
N SER A 189 -6.77 20.65 31.99
CA SER A 189 -6.31 21.67 31.06
C SER A 189 -6.76 21.37 29.63
N ALA A 190 -6.89 22.40 28.80
CA ALA A 190 -7.18 22.28 27.38
C ALA A 190 -6.41 23.35 26.60
N GLN A 191 -5.67 22.93 25.57
CA GLN A 191 -4.88 23.81 24.71
C GLN A 191 -5.15 23.51 23.24
N LEU A 192 -5.61 24.51 22.48
CA LEU A 192 -5.80 24.45 21.04
C LEU A 192 -4.62 25.15 20.37
N ASP A 193 -3.86 24.42 19.56
CA ASP A 193 -2.65 24.91 18.88
C ASP A 193 -1.64 25.58 19.83
N GLY A 194 -1.53 25.06 21.06
CA GLY A 194 -0.64 25.57 22.12
C GLY A 194 -1.18 26.77 22.90
N ALA A 195 -2.35 27.30 22.58
CA ALA A 195 -3.03 28.36 23.34
C ALA A 195 -4.22 27.80 24.14
N PRO A 196 -4.67 28.43 25.23
CA PRO A 196 -5.85 27.97 25.98
C PRO A 196 -7.08 27.78 25.08
N ALA A 197 -7.70 26.60 25.14
CA ALA A 197 -8.86 26.26 24.33
C ALA A 197 -10.17 26.71 24.99
N ALA A 198 -11.12 27.21 24.20
CA ALA A 198 -12.48 27.47 24.65
C ALA A 198 -13.30 26.17 24.60
N ILE A 199 -13.58 25.58 25.78
CA ILE A 199 -14.37 24.36 25.94
C ILE A 199 -15.76 24.71 26.48
N VAL A 200 -16.80 24.25 25.79
CA VAL A 200 -18.19 24.33 26.22
C VAL A 200 -18.52 23.05 27.00
N THR A 201 -18.66 23.19 28.32
CA THR A 201 -18.91 22.08 29.26
C THR A 201 -20.37 22.00 29.75
N THR A 202 -21.23 22.93 29.32
CA THR A 202 -22.64 23.00 29.70
C THR A 202 -23.49 21.88 29.10
N GLU A 203 -23.04 21.29 28.00
CA GLU A 203 -23.69 20.16 27.31
C GLU A 203 -22.73 18.96 27.28
N THR A 204 -23.27 17.75 27.36
CA THR A 204 -22.53 16.51 27.09
C THR A 204 -23.00 15.92 25.76
N PRO A 205 -22.08 15.53 24.84
CA PRO A 205 -20.62 15.58 24.97
C PRO A 205 -20.09 17.02 24.97
N TRP A 206 -18.96 17.25 25.68
CA TRP A 206 -18.29 18.55 25.69
C TRP A 206 -17.88 18.95 24.28
N LYS A 207 -17.86 20.26 23.99
CA LYS A 207 -17.49 20.78 22.67
C LYS A 207 -16.30 21.73 22.78
N VAL A 208 -15.38 21.69 21.83
CA VAL A 208 -14.33 22.71 21.66
C VAL A 208 -14.73 23.69 20.54
N LEU A 209 -14.48 24.98 20.73
CA LEU A 209 -14.68 25.97 19.68
C LEU A 209 -13.44 26.07 18.79
N ILE A 210 -13.60 25.79 17.50
CA ILE A 210 -12.54 25.90 16.49
C ILE A 210 -12.70 27.24 15.76
N PRO A 211 -11.66 28.11 15.74
CA PRO A 211 -11.83 29.49 15.32
C PRO A 211 -11.76 29.72 13.81
N LYS A 212 -11.07 28.85 13.06
CA LYS A 212 -10.75 29.04 11.63
C LYS A 212 -10.73 27.69 10.89
N PRO A 213 -10.75 27.69 9.54
CA PRO A 213 -10.55 26.46 8.79
C PRO A 213 -9.09 26.00 8.85
N GLY A 214 -8.88 24.70 8.64
CA GLY A 214 -7.58 24.06 8.64
C GLY A 214 -7.44 22.93 9.66
N LEU A 215 -6.20 22.45 9.80
CA LEU A 215 -5.82 21.43 10.76
C LEU A 215 -5.53 22.09 12.12
N HIS A 216 -6.13 21.55 13.17
CA HIS A 216 -5.96 22.00 14.55
C HIS A 216 -5.58 20.83 15.45
N VAL A 217 -4.73 21.11 16.44
CA VAL A 217 -4.33 20.15 17.46
C VAL A 217 -4.85 20.60 18.81
N LEU A 218 -5.73 19.79 19.41
CA LEU A 218 -6.24 20.01 20.76
C LEU A 218 -5.56 19.04 21.73
N ASP A 219 -4.75 19.58 22.63
CA ASP A 219 -4.13 18.87 23.73
C ASP A 219 -4.98 19.04 25.01
N LEU A 220 -5.44 17.94 25.58
CA LEU A 220 -6.23 17.90 26.81
C LEU A 220 -5.49 17.13 27.91
N GLU A 221 -5.67 17.55 29.14
CA GLU A 221 -5.35 16.75 30.32
C GLU A 221 -6.60 16.61 31.17
N PHE A 222 -6.95 15.38 31.52
CA PHE A 222 -8.08 15.10 32.40
C PHE A 222 -7.77 13.95 33.37
N ALA A 223 -8.48 13.95 34.49
CA ALA A 223 -8.40 12.92 35.51
C ALA A 223 -9.63 12.02 35.46
N VAL A 224 -9.41 10.71 35.62
CA VAL A 224 -10.44 9.68 35.71
C VAL A 224 -10.34 9.04 37.10
N PRO A 225 -11.47 8.88 37.83
CA PRO A 225 -11.44 8.16 39.10
C PRO A 225 -10.99 6.71 38.87
N SER A 226 -10.11 6.22 39.73
CA SER A 226 -9.71 4.81 39.73
C SER A 226 -10.14 4.14 41.03
N GLN A 227 -10.32 2.83 40.97
CA GLN A 227 -10.60 1.99 42.13
C GLN A 227 -9.38 1.14 42.44
N GLY A 228 -9.11 0.91 43.72
CA GLY A 228 -8.02 0.04 44.16
C GLY A 228 -6.72 0.79 44.48
N THR A 229 -5.61 0.10 44.32
CA THR A 229 -4.26 0.54 44.70
C THR A 229 -3.30 0.47 43.50
N ALA A 230 -2.05 0.90 43.72
CA ALA A 230 -0.99 0.77 42.70
C ALA A 230 -0.68 -0.69 42.32
N THR A 231 -0.95 -1.68 43.18
CA THR A 231 -0.66 -3.09 42.90
C THR A 231 -1.85 -3.82 42.26
N ALA A 232 -3.08 -3.41 42.56
CA ALA A 232 -4.27 -3.92 41.91
C ALA A 232 -5.34 -2.84 41.86
N GLY A 233 -5.86 -2.55 40.68
CA GLY A 233 -6.84 -1.50 40.51
C GLY A 233 -7.52 -1.53 39.15
N SER A 234 -8.46 -0.64 38.95
CA SER A 234 -9.13 -0.46 37.67
C SER A 234 -9.60 0.98 37.49
N PHE A 235 -9.76 1.39 36.24
CA PHE A 235 -10.48 2.60 35.87
C PHE A 235 -11.35 2.32 34.65
N ALA A 236 -12.39 3.13 34.49
CA ALA A 236 -13.27 3.08 33.34
C ALA A 236 -13.48 4.49 32.79
N MET A 237 -13.58 4.60 31.47
CA MET A 237 -13.92 5.85 30.81
C MET A 237 -14.77 5.59 29.57
N LYS A 238 -15.64 6.56 29.25
CA LYS A 238 -16.50 6.49 28.06
C LYS A 238 -15.84 7.26 26.92
N LEU A 239 -15.57 6.56 25.83
CA LEU A 239 -14.93 7.09 24.63
C LEU A 239 -15.90 7.07 23.45
N ALA A 240 -15.83 8.09 22.58
CA ALA A 240 -16.58 8.07 21.33
C ALA A 240 -15.76 7.40 20.22
N PRO A 241 -16.41 6.77 19.22
CA PRO A 241 -15.70 6.25 18.04
C PRO A 241 -15.06 7.40 17.25
N THR A 242 -13.82 7.20 16.81
CA THR A 242 -13.11 8.15 15.93
C THR A 242 -12.38 7.38 14.83
N PRO A 243 -12.10 7.99 13.65
CA PRO A 243 -11.51 7.28 12.52
C PRO A 243 -10.17 6.61 12.84
N ALA A 244 -9.35 7.26 13.66
CA ALA A 244 -8.11 6.71 14.19
C ALA A 244 -8.00 7.04 15.68
N ALA A 245 -8.12 6.04 16.55
CA ALA A 245 -7.82 6.24 17.96
C ALA A 245 -6.99 5.12 18.57
N LYS A 246 -6.13 5.54 19.50
CA LYS A 246 -5.25 4.65 20.26
C LYS A 246 -5.21 5.11 21.72
N LEU A 247 -5.39 4.16 22.63
CA LEU A 247 -5.15 4.37 24.05
C LEU A 247 -3.90 3.60 24.47
N ALA A 248 -2.96 4.30 25.09
CA ALA A 248 -1.80 3.74 25.76
C ALA A 248 -1.96 3.92 27.27
N PHE A 249 -1.91 2.84 28.05
CA PHE A 249 -1.92 2.88 29.50
C PHE A 249 -0.58 2.38 30.05
N THR A 250 0.08 3.21 30.85
CA THR A 250 1.33 2.86 31.52
C THR A 250 1.03 2.09 32.80
N LEU A 251 1.53 0.86 32.89
CA LEU A 251 1.35 0.03 34.08
C LEU A 251 2.10 0.63 35.27
N PRO A 252 1.51 0.62 36.48
CA PRO A 252 2.20 1.10 37.69
C PRO A 252 3.50 0.37 37.98
N GLN A 253 3.55 -0.93 37.65
CA GLN A 253 4.74 -1.77 37.76
C GLN A 253 4.84 -2.69 36.54
N PRO A 254 6.05 -2.95 36.00
CA PRO A 254 6.26 -3.79 34.81
C PRO A 254 5.83 -5.24 34.94
N THR A 255 5.60 -5.74 36.16
CA THR A 255 5.24 -7.15 36.43
C THR A 255 3.74 -7.38 36.51
N LEU A 256 2.93 -6.33 36.50
CA LEU A 256 1.47 -6.44 36.61
C LEU A 256 0.88 -6.96 35.31
N ASN A 257 -0.21 -7.71 35.43
CA ASN A 257 -1.03 -8.14 34.30
C ASN A 257 -2.19 -7.17 34.11
N ALA A 258 -2.48 -6.85 32.86
CA ALA A 258 -3.60 -6.00 32.49
C ALA A 258 -4.74 -6.80 31.85
N ARG A 259 -5.96 -6.32 32.06
CA ARG A 259 -7.13 -6.71 31.29
C ARG A 259 -7.80 -5.45 30.76
N VAL A 260 -8.24 -5.53 29.51
CA VAL A 260 -9.00 -4.48 28.85
C VAL A 260 -10.36 -5.08 28.49
N ASN A 261 -11.42 -4.48 29.03
CA ASN A 261 -12.81 -4.82 28.73
C ASN A 261 -13.46 -3.66 27.97
N GLY A 262 -14.48 -3.95 27.17
CA GLY A 262 -15.18 -2.95 26.36
C GLY A 262 -14.46 -2.56 25.06
N SER A 263 -13.22 -3.03 24.85
CA SER A 263 -12.56 -2.97 23.56
C SER A 263 -12.92 -4.18 22.71
N THR A 264 -13.22 -3.98 21.42
CA THR A 264 -13.34 -5.09 20.47
C THR A 264 -11.98 -5.56 19.96
N SER A 265 -10.93 -4.78 20.21
CA SER A 265 -9.56 -5.03 19.77
C SER A 265 -8.69 -5.63 20.87
N VAL A 266 -7.71 -6.42 20.44
CA VAL A 266 -6.71 -7.06 21.30
C VAL A 266 -5.64 -6.03 21.68
N PHE A 267 -5.27 -5.95 22.97
CA PHE A 267 -4.20 -5.05 23.38
C PHE A 267 -2.80 -5.61 23.07
N ARG A 268 -1.87 -4.72 22.77
CA ARG A 268 -0.45 -5.00 22.67
C ARG A 268 0.27 -4.46 23.89
N ARG A 269 1.06 -5.28 24.56
CA ARG A 269 1.96 -4.85 25.63
C ARG A 269 3.35 -4.60 25.08
N VAL A 270 3.91 -3.45 25.45
CA VAL A 270 5.18 -2.91 24.97
C VAL A 270 6.00 -2.47 26.17
N THR A 271 7.21 -3.00 26.29
CA THR A 271 8.16 -2.58 27.33
C THR A 271 9.32 -1.84 26.68
N ARG A 272 9.60 -0.61 27.13
CA ARG A 272 10.75 0.21 26.69
C ARG A 272 11.32 0.92 27.91
N ASP A 273 12.65 0.90 28.08
CA ASP A 273 13.34 1.62 29.15
C ASP A 273 12.75 1.40 30.55
N ALA A 274 12.42 0.13 30.87
CA ALA A 274 11.76 -0.30 32.10
C ALA A 274 10.31 0.22 32.33
N VAL A 275 9.74 0.94 31.36
CA VAL A 275 8.33 1.34 31.33
C VAL A 275 7.54 0.33 30.51
N THR A 276 6.51 -0.26 31.11
CA THR A 276 5.59 -1.15 30.40
C THR A 276 4.27 -0.44 30.13
N GLN A 277 3.87 -0.40 28.86
CA GLN A 277 2.60 0.14 28.41
C GLN A 277 1.76 -0.95 27.76
N ILE A 278 0.45 -0.88 27.95
CA ILE A 278 -0.51 -1.59 27.11
C ILE A 278 -1.12 -0.60 26.12
N GLU A 279 -1.23 -1.01 24.88
CA GLU A 279 -1.71 -0.19 23.77
C GLU A 279 -2.84 -0.93 23.05
N PHE A 280 -3.95 -0.27 22.80
CA PHE A 280 -5.02 -0.83 21.98
C PHE A 280 -5.73 0.25 21.18
N PRO A 281 -6.24 -0.06 19.98
CA PRO A 281 -7.06 0.86 19.22
C PRO A 281 -8.44 1.01 19.86
N VAL A 282 -8.99 2.22 19.77
CA VAL A 282 -10.35 2.55 20.21
C VAL A 282 -11.21 2.70 18.96
N ASP A 283 -11.80 1.59 18.51
CA ASP A 283 -12.49 1.49 17.22
C ASP A 283 -13.99 1.82 17.32
N ALA A 284 -14.74 1.06 18.13
CA ALA A 284 -16.18 1.24 18.28
C ALA A 284 -16.55 2.32 19.32
N GLY A 285 -15.57 2.82 20.09
CA GLY A 285 -15.84 3.60 21.30
C GLY A 285 -16.54 2.77 22.37
N GLY A 286 -17.29 3.43 23.25
CA GLY A 286 -18.03 2.81 24.34
C GLY A 286 -17.34 2.93 25.71
N ASP A 287 -17.78 2.10 26.65
CA ASP A 287 -17.24 2.08 28.01
C ASP A 287 -15.99 1.18 28.03
N VAL A 288 -14.81 1.80 28.07
CA VAL A 288 -13.54 1.10 28.13
C VAL A 288 -13.12 0.97 29.59
N GLN A 289 -12.92 -0.27 30.05
CA GLN A 289 -12.44 -0.55 31.40
C GLN A 289 -11.08 -1.22 31.35
N ILE A 290 -10.12 -0.66 32.06
CA ILE A 290 -8.77 -1.23 32.21
C ILE A 290 -8.60 -1.63 33.67
N ALA A 291 -8.19 -2.88 33.89
CA ALA A 291 -7.86 -3.40 35.21
C ALA A 291 -6.43 -3.95 35.20
N TRP A 292 -5.72 -3.77 36.31
CA TRP A 292 -4.40 -4.35 36.54
C TRP A 292 -4.35 -5.10 37.86
N GLN A 293 -3.54 -6.14 37.92
CA GLN A 293 -3.33 -6.94 39.12
C GLN A 293 -2.01 -7.71 39.04
N PRO A 294 -1.45 -8.20 40.16
CA PRO A 294 -0.27 -9.05 40.13
C PRO A 294 -0.53 -10.33 39.36
N ASP A 295 0.52 -10.90 38.76
CA ASP A 295 0.42 -12.23 38.18
C ASP A 295 0.17 -13.24 39.30
N GLN A 296 -0.97 -13.92 39.25
CA GLN A 296 -1.30 -14.98 40.18
C GLN A 296 -0.55 -16.22 39.71
N ALA A 297 0.27 -16.81 40.57
CA ALA A 297 1.10 -17.97 40.24
C ALA A 297 0.33 -19.00 39.40
N ARG A 298 0.99 -19.52 38.36
CA ARG A 298 0.45 -20.57 37.50
C ARG A 298 -0.01 -21.72 38.40
N GLY A 299 -1.30 -22.08 38.30
CA GLY A 299 -1.76 -23.36 38.83
C GLY A 299 -0.94 -24.49 38.20
N GLY A 300 -0.83 -25.64 38.86
CA GLY A 300 0.08 -26.74 38.50
C GLY A 300 0.10 -27.13 37.01
N ALA A 301 1.14 -27.87 36.60
CA ALA A 301 1.41 -28.22 35.20
C ALA A 301 0.16 -28.67 34.43
N ALA A 302 -0.28 -27.84 33.48
CA ALA A 302 -1.45 -28.13 32.65
C ALA A 302 -1.11 -29.18 31.59
N VAL A 303 -2.03 -30.11 31.35
CA VAL A 303 -1.91 -31.09 30.25
C VAL A 303 -2.64 -30.53 29.03
N VAL A 304 -1.87 -30.10 28.03
CA VAL A 304 -2.38 -29.33 26.88
C VAL A 304 -2.09 -30.08 25.58
N HIS A 305 -3.14 -30.30 24.79
CA HIS A 305 -3.03 -30.84 23.43
C HIS A 305 -3.31 -29.73 22.43
N VAL A 306 -2.47 -29.60 21.42
CA VAL A 306 -2.63 -28.59 20.37
C VAL A 306 -2.75 -29.28 19.01
N GLU A 307 -3.73 -28.84 18.24
CA GLU A 307 -3.84 -29.14 16.82
C GLU A 307 -3.59 -27.85 16.04
N SER A 308 -2.60 -27.85 15.14
CA SER A 308 -2.19 -26.63 14.43
C SER A 308 -2.32 -26.75 12.91
N VAL A 309 -2.64 -25.63 12.27
CA VAL A 309 -2.70 -25.49 10.81
C VAL A 309 -1.83 -24.31 10.42
N THR A 310 -0.80 -24.56 9.61
CA THR A 310 0.05 -23.52 9.02
C THR A 310 -0.37 -23.33 7.56
N ALA A 311 -0.96 -22.19 7.23
CA ALA A 311 -1.29 -21.79 5.88
C ALA A 311 -0.26 -20.77 5.37
N VAL A 312 0.48 -21.11 4.32
CA VAL A 312 1.41 -20.21 3.64
C VAL A 312 0.77 -19.76 2.33
N SER A 313 0.61 -18.46 2.13
CA SER A 313 0.07 -17.91 0.89
C SER A 313 1.15 -17.17 0.10
N VAL A 314 1.35 -17.58 -1.14
CA VAL A 314 2.28 -16.95 -2.10
C VAL A 314 1.47 -16.09 -3.07
N VAL A 315 1.59 -14.77 -2.93
CA VAL A 315 0.87 -13.76 -3.73
C VAL A 315 1.80 -12.65 -4.20
N ASP A 316 1.32 -11.74 -5.06
CA ASP A 316 2.13 -10.63 -5.58
C ASP A 316 2.63 -9.69 -4.46
N ALA A 317 1.89 -9.56 -3.36
CA ALA A 317 2.28 -8.77 -2.20
C ALA A 317 3.46 -9.39 -1.41
N GLY A 318 3.83 -10.64 -1.68
CA GLY A 318 4.86 -11.40 -0.97
C GLY A 318 4.32 -12.70 -0.39
N VAL A 319 5.02 -13.23 0.61
CA VAL A 319 4.62 -14.46 1.30
C VAL A 319 3.96 -14.11 2.63
N SER A 320 2.65 -14.35 2.73
CA SER A 320 1.93 -14.26 4.00
C SER A 320 1.77 -15.65 4.62
N MET A 321 1.63 -15.68 5.93
CA MET A 321 1.48 -16.90 6.71
C MET A 321 0.39 -16.70 7.76
N SER A 322 -0.54 -17.64 7.85
CA SER A 322 -1.54 -17.67 8.91
C SER A 322 -1.44 -19.01 9.63
N VAL A 323 -1.34 -18.98 10.95
CA VAL A 323 -1.20 -20.18 11.78
C VAL A 323 -2.34 -20.25 12.76
N GLY A 324 -3.20 -21.25 12.58
CA GLY A 324 -4.31 -21.55 13.47
C GLY A 324 -3.90 -22.60 14.50
N PHE A 325 -4.27 -22.40 15.75
CA PHE A 325 -4.06 -23.33 16.85
C PHE A 325 -5.39 -23.63 17.55
N ASN A 326 -5.68 -24.91 17.74
CA ASN A 326 -6.79 -25.37 18.56
C ASN A 326 -6.23 -26.04 19.83
N TYR A 327 -6.33 -25.31 20.93
CA TYR A 327 -5.87 -25.76 22.25
C TYR A 327 -6.99 -26.55 22.92
N ARG A 328 -6.66 -27.73 23.44
CA ARG A 328 -7.53 -28.55 24.30
C ARG A 328 -6.81 -28.82 25.62
N VAL A 329 -7.28 -28.20 26.69
CA VAL A 329 -6.77 -28.35 28.05
C VAL A 329 -7.44 -29.56 28.67
N ARG A 330 -6.67 -30.63 28.91
CA ARG A 330 -7.18 -31.87 29.52
C ARG A 330 -7.19 -31.81 31.04
N GLN A 331 -6.21 -31.11 31.61
CA GLN A 331 -6.03 -30.92 33.05
C GLN A 331 -5.36 -29.57 33.30
N GLY A 332 -5.73 -28.90 34.40
CA GLY A 332 -5.18 -27.60 34.77
C GLY A 332 -5.91 -26.42 34.12
N ILE A 333 -5.29 -25.24 34.20
CA ILE A 333 -5.82 -23.98 33.70
C ILE A 333 -4.71 -23.27 32.93
N VAL A 334 -5.04 -22.78 31.73
CA VAL A 334 -4.15 -21.94 30.91
C VAL A 334 -4.65 -20.50 30.96
N ARG A 335 -3.75 -19.56 31.22
CA ARG A 335 -4.02 -18.10 31.28
C ARG A 335 -3.29 -17.32 30.20
N ASP A 336 -2.16 -17.84 29.76
CA ASP A 336 -1.38 -17.32 28.67
C ASP A 336 -0.80 -18.48 27.87
N VAL A 337 -0.59 -18.26 26.58
CA VAL A 337 0.10 -19.21 25.69
C VAL A 337 1.31 -18.51 25.09
N THR A 338 2.42 -19.23 24.98
CA THR A 338 3.66 -18.67 24.44
C THR A 338 4.04 -19.39 23.17
N PHE A 339 4.53 -18.65 22.18
CA PHE A 339 5.02 -19.18 20.90
C PHE A 339 6.46 -18.71 20.67
N LEU A 340 7.28 -19.58 20.08
CA LEU A 340 8.57 -19.18 19.53
C LEU A 340 8.34 -18.60 18.13
N LEU A 341 8.74 -17.35 17.91
CA LEU A 341 8.66 -16.69 16.61
C LEU A 341 9.99 -16.83 15.88
N PRO A 342 10.01 -17.46 14.71
CA PRO A 342 11.23 -17.61 13.92
C PRO A 342 11.67 -16.25 13.36
N GLU A 343 12.96 -16.16 13.03
CA GLU A 343 13.52 -14.98 12.38
C GLU A 343 12.85 -14.72 11.02
N GLY A 344 12.72 -13.44 10.64
CA GLY A 344 12.13 -13.03 9.37
C GLY A 344 10.60 -12.94 9.36
N VAL A 345 9.90 -13.55 10.34
CA VAL A 345 8.43 -13.40 10.46
C VAL A 345 8.08 -12.10 11.17
N ARG A 346 7.32 -11.25 10.47
CA ARG A 346 6.69 -10.05 11.03
C ARG A 346 5.26 -10.39 11.41
N LEU A 347 4.96 -10.38 12.71
CA LEU A 347 3.60 -10.56 13.21
C LEU A 347 2.72 -9.38 12.77
N GLN A 348 1.60 -9.69 12.12
CA GLN A 348 0.60 -8.71 11.67
C GLN A 348 -0.60 -8.67 12.62
N GLY A 349 -1.03 -9.83 13.13
CA GLY A 349 -2.23 -9.93 13.95
C GLY A 349 -2.26 -11.17 14.83
N VAL A 350 -3.01 -11.07 15.92
CA VAL A 350 -3.35 -12.17 16.83
C VAL A 350 -4.86 -12.10 17.04
N ALA A 351 -5.57 -13.17 16.72
CA ALA A 351 -7.02 -13.25 16.82
C ALA A 351 -7.46 -14.54 17.52
N GLY A 352 -8.65 -14.51 18.10
CA GLY A 352 -9.28 -15.66 18.74
C GLY A 352 -10.32 -15.24 19.78
N PRO A 353 -11.31 -16.10 20.09
CA PRO A 353 -12.40 -15.78 21.01
C PRO A 353 -11.92 -15.38 22.41
N ASP A 354 -10.87 -16.02 22.90
CA ASP A 354 -10.35 -15.80 24.26
C ASP A 354 -9.11 -14.90 24.29
N VAL A 355 -8.68 -14.33 23.17
CA VAL A 355 -7.48 -13.48 23.10
C VAL A 355 -7.77 -12.15 23.78
N GLY A 356 -7.07 -11.85 24.88
CA GLY A 356 -7.17 -10.57 25.59
C GLY A 356 -6.10 -9.57 25.16
N GLY A 357 -4.87 -10.04 25.03
CA GLY A 357 -3.73 -9.22 24.65
C GLY A 357 -2.52 -10.03 24.24
N TRP A 358 -1.47 -9.38 23.76
CA TRP A 358 -0.21 -10.05 23.44
C TRP A 358 1.01 -9.15 23.68
N GLU A 359 2.17 -9.77 23.90
CA GLU A 359 3.47 -9.11 23.97
C GLU A 359 4.52 -9.92 23.20
N LEU A 360 5.55 -9.21 22.75
CA LEU A 360 6.75 -9.82 22.21
C LEU A 360 7.86 -9.67 23.24
N VAL A 361 8.47 -10.79 23.61
CA VAL A 361 9.51 -10.88 24.64
C VAL A 361 10.81 -11.36 24.00
N GLY A 362 11.89 -10.64 24.26
CA GLY A 362 13.21 -10.93 23.72
C GLY A 362 13.36 -10.58 22.24
N ASP A 363 14.59 -10.73 21.76
CA ASP A 363 14.98 -10.47 20.37
C ASP A 363 15.20 -11.77 19.59
N ALA A 364 15.29 -11.65 18.27
CA ALA A 364 15.67 -12.77 17.43
C ALA A 364 17.06 -13.31 17.86
N PRO A 365 17.28 -14.64 17.88
CA PRO A 365 16.39 -15.71 17.41
C PRO A 365 15.45 -16.32 18.48
N GLN A 366 15.48 -15.82 19.73
CA GLN A 366 14.64 -16.34 20.83
C GLN A 366 13.39 -15.50 21.08
N ARG A 367 12.92 -14.78 20.07
CA ARG A 367 11.75 -13.91 20.15
C ARG A 367 10.53 -14.76 20.49
N LYS A 368 9.91 -14.49 21.63
CA LYS A 368 8.69 -15.18 22.08
C LYS A 368 7.50 -14.26 21.92
N LEU A 369 6.39 -14.79 21.42
CA LEU A 369 5.08 -14.15 21.48
C LEU A 369 4.34 -14.75 22.66
N ARG A 370 4.00 -13.94 23.65
CA ARG A 370 3.12 -14.33 24.75
C ARG A 370 1.74 -13.74 24.49
N VAL A 371 0.71 -14.58 24.45
CA VAL A 371 -0.69 -14.20 24.26
C VAL A 371 -1.43 -14.40 25.56
N PHE A 372 -1.98 -13.32 26.12
CA PHE A 372 -2.78 -13.32 27.33
C PHE A 372 -4.24 -13.66 26.99
N LEU A 373 -4.81 -14.59 27.74
CA LEU A 373 -6.20 -15.00 27.59
C LEU A 373 -7.10 -14.17 28.52
N ARG A 374 -8.26 -13.75 28.02
CA ARG A 374 -9.24 -12.95 28.77
C ARG A 374 -9.93 -13.73 29.90
N ARG A 375 -9.89 -15.06 29.83
CA ARG A 375 -10.39 -15.98 30.85
C ARG A 375 -9.37 -17.08 31.16
N ASN A 376 -9.55 -17.74 32.29
CA ASN A 376 -8.91 -19.00 32.60
C ASN A 376 -9.50 -20.09 31.68
N VAL A 377 -8.69 -20.67 30.79
CA VAL A 377 -9.12 -21.75 29.89
C VAL A 377 -8.80 -23.10 30.53
N ASN A 378 -9.82 -23.90 30.79
CA ASN A 378 -9.74 -25.26 31.34
C ASN A 378 -10.43 -26.29 30.42
N ASP A 379 -10.84 -25.87 29.23
CA ASP A 379 -11.59 -26.61 28.24
C ASP A 379 -10.88 -26.56 26.87
N ALA A 380 -11.33 -25.71 25.94
CA ALA A 380 -10.71 -25.52 24.64
C ALA A 380 -10.78 -24.06 24.21
N THR A 381 -9.83 -23.66 23.38
CA THR A 381 -9.82 -22.34 22.74
C THR A 381 -9.09 -22.38 21.41
N GLN A 382 -9.38 -21.43 20.54
CA GLN A 382 -8.73 -21.30 19.24
C GLN A 382 -8.00 -19.97 19.14
N LEU A 383 -6.85 -19.97 18.47
CA LEU A 383 -6.07 -18.77 18.18
C LEU A 383 -5.60 -18.80 16.75
N THR A 384 -5.55 -17.64 16.10
CA THR A 384 -4.98 -17.45 14.77
C THR A 384 -3.92 -16.37 14.84
N LEU A 385 -2.73 -16.69 14.33
CA LEU A 385 -1.60 -15.78 14.22
C LEU A 385 -1.38 -15.46 12.75
N ASP A 386 -1.48 -14.20 12.37
CA ASP A 386 -1.18 -13.74 11.02
C ASP A 386 0.19 -13.09 10.99
N GLY A 387 1.01 -13.51 10.05
CA GLY A 387 2.38 -13.07 9.86
C GLY A 387 2.73 -12.85 8.40
N PHE A 388 3.80 -12.11 8.19
CA PHE A 388 4.32 -11.81 6.87
C PHE A 388 5.83 -12.06 6.82
N LEU A 389 6.26 -12.75 5.77
CA LEU A 389 7.66 -12.87 5.42
C LEU A 389 7.97 -11.76 4.42
N GLY A 390 8.99 -10.94 4.73
CA GLY A 390 9.43 -9.83 3.87
C GLY A 390 10.08 -10.23 2.54
N GLN A 391 9.76 -11.41 2.01
CA GLN A 391 10.38 -11.98 0.84
C GLN A 391 9.55 -11.69 -0.41
N ARG A 392 10.13 -10.88 -1.30
CA ARG A 392 9.54 -10.54 -2.59
C ARG A 392 9.97 -11.56 -3.65
N ILE A 393 9.03 -12.01 -4.48
CA ILE A 393 9.27 -13.02 -5.51
C ILE A 393 9.15 -12.35 -6.88
N ASP A 394 10.25 -11.79 -7.39
CA ASP A 394 10.25 -11.11 -8.69
C ASP A 394 10.42 -12.09 -9.87
N GLN A 395 11.27 -13.12 -9.70
CA GLN A 395 11.51 -14.17 -10.69
C GLN A 395 11.41 -15.57 -10.06
N GLU A 396 12.44 -15.97 -9.31
CA GLU A 396 12.49 -17.26 -8.65
C GLU A 396 13.21 -17.12 -7.31
N VAL A 397 12.61 -17.67 -6.25
CA VAL A 397 13.13 -17.58 -4.90
C VAL A 397 12.86 -18.87 -4.13
N ALA A 398 13.90 -19.40 -3.49
CA ALA A 398 13.77 -20.50 -2.54
C ALA A 398 13.69 -19.95 -1.11
N PHE A 399 12.80 -20.54 -0.31
CA PHE A 399 12.66 -20.18 1.10
C PHE A 399 12.18 -21.35 1.95
N ARG A 400 12.57 -21.34 3.21
CA ARG A 400 12.06 -22.26 4.22
C ARG A 400 10.77 -21.70 4.79
N VAL A 401 9.72 -22.53 4.87
CA VAL A 401 8.50 -22.19 5.59
C VAL A 401 8.84 -22.01 7.07
N PRO A 402 8.63 -20.82 7.65
CA PRO A 402 8.96 -20.57 9.03
C PRO A 402 8.03 -21.32 9.98
N GLU A 403 8.58 -21.68 11.13
CA GLU A 403 7.91 -22.49 12.10
C GLU A 403 7.51 -21.65 13.32
N ILE A 404 6.23 -21.27 13.45
CA ILE A 404 5.71 -20.72 14.71
C ILE A 404 5.34 -21.90 15.62
N ALA A 405 6.17 -22.15 16.64
CA ALA A 405 6.05 -23.31 17.52
C ALA A 405 5.44 -22.92 18.87
N PRO A 406 4.32 -23.53 19.30
CA PRO A 406 3.77 -23.31 20.63
C PRO A 406 4.71 -23.89 21.70
N GLN A 407 4.76 -23.24 22.86
CA GLN A 407 5.58 -23.62 24.01
C GLN A 407 4.69 -24.16 25.12
N GLU A 408 5.27 -24.94 26.04
CA GLU A 408 4.58 -25.50 27.21
C GLU A 408 3.36 -26.38 26.84
N VAL A 409 3.41 -27.05 25.68
CA VAL A 409 2.39 -27.98 25.19
C VAL A 409 2.84 -29.43 25.44
N THR A 410 1.91 -30.29 25.86
CA THR A 410 2.20 -31.72 26.10
C THR A 410 2.29 -32.51 24.80
N THR A 411 1.35 -32.28 23.88
CA THR A 411 1.27 -32.98 22.59
C THR A 411 0.85 -32.01 21.49
N GLU A 412 1.52 -32.06 20.35
CA GLU A 412 1.14 -31.31 19.17
C GLU A 412 1.14 -32.19 17.92
N ALA A 413 0.12 -32.01 17.08
CA ALA A 413 0.10 -32.48 15.71
C ALA A 413 -0.51 -31.39 14.82
N GLY A 414 -0.22 -31.42 13.53
CA GLY A 414 -0.74 -30.38 12.66
C GLY A 414 -0.55 -30.63 11.18
N THR A 415 -0.96 -29.64 10.42
CA THR A 415 -0.86 -29.63 8.96
C THR A 415 -0.20 -28.34 8.47
N VAL A 416 0.50 -28.45 7.34
CA VAL A 416 1.10 -27.33 6.63
C VAL A 416 0.54 -27.34 5.21
N ALA A 417 -0.09 -26.26 4.80
CA ALA A 417 -0.68 -26.12 3.48
C ALA A 417 -0.15 -24.86 2.79
N VAL A 418 0.14 -24.98 1.49
CA VAL A 418 0.67 -23.89 0.68
C VAL A 418 -0.36 -23.52 -0.37
N TYR A 419 -0.77 -22.26 -0.35
CA TYR A 419 -1.75 -21.63 -1.21
C TYR A 419 -1.00 -20.70 -2.16
N VAL A 420 -1.27 -20.81 -3.46
CA VAL A 420 -0.47 -20.13 -4.49
C VAL A 420 -1.41 -19.38 -5.41
N GLY A 421 -1.19 -18.07 -5.55
CA GLY A 421 -1.92 -17.25 -6.50
C GLY A 421 -1.56 -17.60 -7.95
N GLU A 422 -2.45 -17.26 -8.89
CA GLU A 422 -2.32 -17.63 -10.31
C GLU A 422 -1.00 -17.16 -10.97
N ALA A 423 -0.40 -16.10 -10.44
CA ALA A 423 0.88 -15.54 -10.89
C ALA A 423 2.11 -16.37 -10.55
N PHE A 424 1.97 -17.44 -9.75
CA PHE A 424 3.10 -18.18 -9.22
C PHE A 424 2.95 -19.68 -9.44
N SER A 425 4.10 -20.36 -9.51
CA SER A 425 4.21 -21.81 -9.44
C SER A 425 5.22 -22.16 -8.34
N ILE A 426 4.98 -23.23 -7.60
CA ILE A 426 5.90 -23.68 -6.56
C ILE A 426 6.41 -25.09 -6.85
N ARG A 427 7.61 -25.38 -6.34
CA ARG A 427 8.18 -26.71 -6.22
C ARG A 427 8.69 -26.92 -4.80
N THR A 428 8.45 -28.09 -4.23
CA THR A 428 9.02 -28.48 -2.94
C THR A 428 10.40 -29.11 -3.15
N GLU A 429 11.37 -28.73 -2.33
CA GLU A 429 12.77 -29.19 -2.45
C GLU A 429 13.17 -30.09 -1.30
N ASN A 430 13.10 -29.57 -0.07
CA ASN A 430 13.48 -30.29 1.14
C ASN A 430 12.26 -30.48 2.03
N VAL A 431 11.95 -31.73 2.35
CA VAL A 431 10.79 -32.11 3.16
C VAL A 431 11.24 -33.11 4.22
N THR A 432 11.21 -32.70 5.49
CA THR A 432 11.64 -33.53 6.63
C THR A 432 10.54 -33.56 7.69
N LEU A 433 10.23 -34.76 8.22
CA LEU A 433 9.19 -35.00 9.23
C LEU A 433 7.78 -34.53 8.84
N LEU A 434 7.51 -34.54 7.53
CA LEU A 434 6.23 -34.18 6.92
C LEU A 434 5.76 -35.31 6.00
N ASN A 435 4.50 -35.70 6.16
CA ASN A 435 3.83 -36.66 5.29
C ASN A 435 2.87 -35.92 4.37
N GLN A 436 3.01 -36.10 3.06
CA GLN A 436 2.13 -35.44 2.09
C GLN A 436 0.71 -36.00 2.18
N ILE A 437 -0.28 -35.11 2.07
CA ILE A 437 -1.71 -35.45 2.01
C ILE A 437 -2.34 -34.87 0.74
N ASP A 438 -3.55 -35.32 0.41
CA ASP A 438 -4.30 -34.84 -0.75
C ASP A 438 -4.71 -33.39 -0.56
N ALA A 439 -4.04 -32.47 -1.27
CA ALA A 439 -4.27 -31.03 -1.17
C ALA A 439 -5.66 -30.62 -1.71
N ALA A 440 -6.23 -31.37 -2.64
CA ALA A 440 -7.54 -31.07 -3.22
C ALA A 440 -8.70 -31.35 -2.25
N LYS A 441 -8.48 -32.21 -1.25
CA LYS A 441 -9.45 -32.56 -0.20
C LYS A 441 -9.08 -31.96 1.16
N PHE A 442 -8.03 -31.15 1.21
CA PHE A 442 -7.56 -30.56 2.46
C PHE A 442 -8.48 -29.42 2.86
N GLU A 443 -9.13 -29.57 4.01
CA GLU A 443 -9.83 -28.48 4.70
C GLU A 443 -9.12 -28.20 6.03
N PRO A 444 -8.83 -26.92 6.34
CA PRO A 444 -8.14 -26.57 7.56
C PRO A 444 -9.02 -26.86 8.78
N ALA A 445 -8.50 -27.63 9.74
CA ALA A 445 -9.20 -27.96 10.98
C ALA A 445 -9.39 -26.77 11.94
N VAL A 446 -8.70 -25.65 11.68
CA VAL A 446 -8.71 -24.43 12.48
C VAL A 446 -8.77 -23.23 11.53
N PRO A 447 -9.49 -22.14 11.87
CA PRO A 447 -9.54 -20.95 11.04
C PRO A 447 -8.15 -20.35 10.75
N VAL A 448 -7.87 -20.14 9.47
CA VAL A 448 -6.65 -19.53 8.95
C VAL A 448 -6.95 -18.63 7.76
N SER A 449 -6.23 -17.53 7.67
CA SER A 449 -6.26 -16.63 6.52
C SER A 449 -5.54 -17.27 5.32
N ARG A 450 -6.18 -17.22 4.14
CA ARG A 450 -5.64 -17.77 2.89
C ARG A 450 -5.95 -16.86 1.70
N ALA A 451 -5.01 -16.72 0.78
CA ALA A 451 -5.19 -15.88 -0.40
C ALA A 451 -6.12 -16.51 -1.45
N VAL A 452 -6.10 -17.84 -1.55
CA VAL A 452 -6.93 -18.63 -2.46
C VAL A 452 -7.58 -19.78 -1.66
N PRO A 453 -8.74 -20.30 -2.08
CA PRO A 453 -9.48 -21.28 -1.28
C PRO A 453 -8.79 -22.66 -1.23
N THR A 454 -8.11 -23.06 -2.30
CA THR A 454 -7.53 -24.40 -2.45
C THR A 454 -6.01 -24.37 -2.28
N ALA A 455 -5.50 -25.36 -1.53
CA ALA A 455 -4.06 -25.55 -1.37
C ALA A 455 -3.48 -26.26 -2.61
N GLN A 456 -2.28 -25.86 -3.02
CA GLN A 456 -1.55 -26.56 -4.09
C GLN A 456 -0.82 -27.80 -3.54
N VAL A 457 -0.27 -27.69 -2.33
CA VAL A 457 0.33 -28.81 -1.59
C VAL A 457 -0.06 -28.75 -0.13
N ALA A 458 -0.22 -29.92 0.49
CA ALA A 458 -0.53 -30.05 1.91
C ALA A 458 0.24 -31.21 2.53
N TYR A 459 0.66 -31.03 3.77
CA TYR A 459 1.44 -31.97 4.55
C TYR A 459 0.88 -32.09 5.97
N ARG A 460 1.10 -33.25 6.59
CA ARG A 460 0.81 -33.51 8.01
C ARG A 460 2.12 -33.77 8.75
N PHE A 461 2.24 -33.24 9.97
CA PHE A 461 3.31 -33.57 10.90
C PHE A 461 2.73 -34.05 12.23
N SER A 462 3.52 -34.87 12.93
CA SER A 462 3.18 -35.39 14.26
C SER A 462 4.15 -34.93 15.35
N ARG A 463 5.21 -34.20 14.96
CA ARG A 463 6.22 -33.64 15.87
C ARG A 463 6.99 -32.50 15.19
N ARG A 464 7.63 -31.67 16.00
CA ARG A 464 8.55 -30.59 15.62
C ARG A 464 9.99 -30.93 16.06
N PRO A 465 11.03 -30.33 15.46
CA PRO A 465 10.98 -29.42 14.31
C PRO A 465 10.75 -30.17 13.00
N TRP A 466 10.03 -29.58 12.06
CA TRP A 466 9.90 -30.08 10.69
C TRP A 466 10.53 -29.11 9.71
N THR A 467 10.76 -29.52 8.47
CA THR A 467 11.34 -28.63 7.45
C THR A 467 10.62 -28.78 6.14
N LEU A 468 10.18 -27.65 5.58
CA LEU A 468 9.59 -27.53 4.26
C LEU A 468 10.29 -26.37 3.53
N GLU A 469 11.07 -26.68 2.52
CA GLU A 469 11.68 -25.70 1.63
C GLU A 469 10.94 -25.67 0.30
N ILE A 470 10.58 -24.46 -0.12
CA ILE A 470 9.75 -24.20 -1.29
C ILE A 470 10.52 -23.26 -2.21
N ARG A 471 10.56 -23.62 -3.49
CA ARG A 471 11.00 -22.75 -4.58
C ARG A 471 9.78 -22.20 -5.28
N ALA A 472 9.55 -20.90 -5.15
CA ALA A 472 8.47 -20.18 -5.83
C ALA A 472 9.02 -19.47 -7.07
N THR A 473 8.34 -19.65 -8.20
CA THR A 473 8.66 -19.02 -9.49
C THR A 473 7.48 -18.19 -9.95
N ARG A 474 7.74 -16.94 -10.34
CA ARG A 474 6.75 -16.06 -10.95
C ARG A 474 6.53 -16.45 -12.41
N LEU A 475 5.28 -16.69 -12.77
CA LEU A 475 4.90 -17.01 -14.14
C LEU A 475 4.89 -15.74 -14.98
N THR A 476 5.71 -15.71 -16.03
CA THR A 476 5.64 -14.66 -17.05
C THR A 476 4.48 -14.94 -18.00
N THR A 477 3.69 -13.91 -18.35
CA THR A 477 2.69 -14.00 -19.42
C THR A 477 3.34 -14.49 -20.70
N GLN A 478 2.80 -15.56 -21.28
CA GLN A 478 3.15 -15.99 -22.63
C GLN A 478 2.05 -15.51 -23.57
N LEU A 479 2.43 -14.81 -24.63
CA LEU A 479 1.49 -14.35 -25.65
C LEU A 479 1.77 -15.13 -26.94
N ARG A 480 0.78 -15.85 -27.44
CA ARG A 480 0.82 -16.41 -28.79
C ARG A 480 -0.05 -15.55 -29.70
N ALA A 481 0.54 -14.94 -30.71
CA ALA A 481 -0.21 -14.15 -31.68
C ALA A 481 -0.13 -14.80 -33.07
N ALA A 482 -1.29 -15.01 -33.69
CA ALA A 482 -1.39 -15.34 -35.11
C ALA A 482 -1.81 -14.07 -35.87
N LEU A 483 -0.97 -13.60 -36.77
CA LEU A 483 -1.21 -12.40 -37.56
C LEU A 483 -1.62 -12.80 -38.99
N GLN A 484 -2.72 -12.25 -39.45
CA GLN A 484 -3.12 -12.28 -40.86
C GLN A 484 -3.01 -10.86 -41.42
N GLN A 485 -2.34 -10.71 -42.55
CA GLN A 485 -2.09 -9.40 -43.16
C GLN A 485 -2.68 -9.39 -44.56
N GLY A 486 -3.43 -8.33 -44.88
CA GLY A 486 -3.92 -8.05 -46.23
C GLY A 486 -3.40 -6.70 -46.68
N VAL A 487 -2.79 -6.64 -47.86
CA VAL A 487 -2.29 -5.39 -48.46
C VAL A 487 -3.11 -5.09 -49.70
N LEU A 488 -3.74 -3.92 -49.73
CA LEU A 488 -4.45 -3.38 -50.88
C LEU A 488 -3.67 -2.20 -51.45
N VAL A 489 -3.16 -2.34 -52.67
CA VAL A 489 -2.42 -1.29 -53.38
C VAL A 489 -3.38 -0.57 -54.32
N ASN A 490 -3.60 0.72 -54.07
CA ASN A 490 -4.36 1.61 -54.95
C ASN A 490 -3.43 2.65 -55.60
N PRO A 491 -3.84 3.32 -56.70
CA PRO A 491 -3.00 4.28 -57.40
C PRO A 491 -2.50 5.46 -56.56
N ARG A 492 -3.17 5.78 -55.44
CA ARG A 492 -2.83 6.93 -54.56
C ARG A 492 -2.57 6.55 -53.10
N LYS A 493 -2.82 5.30 -52.70
CA LYS A 493 -2.65 4.85 -51.30
C LYS A 493 -2.42 3.35 -51.22
N VAL A 494 -1.62 2.92 -50.25
CA VAL A 494 -1.52 1.52 -49.84
C VAL A 494 -2.26 1.36 -48.52
N GLN A 495 -3.11 0.35 -48.42
CA GLN A 495 -3.82 0.01 -47.18
C GLN A 495 -3.35 -1.36 -46.69
N LEU A 496 -3.05 -1.46 -45.40
CA LEU A 496 -2.67 -2.68 -44.72
C LEU A 496 -3.72 -2.96 -43.65
N THR A 497 -4.35 -4.12 -43.74
CA THR A 497 -5.23 -4.64 -42.71
C THR A 497 -4.49 -5.75 -41.99
N ILE A 498 -4.34 -5.62 -40.67
CA ILE A 498 -3.77 -6.68 -39.81
C ILE A 498 -4.90 -7.21 -38.94
N ARG A 499 -5.17 -8.51 -39.04
CA ARG A 499 -6.00 -9.23 -38.08
C ARG A 499 -5.10 -10.04 -37.17
N ALA A 500 -5.04 -9.64 -35.90
CA ALA A 500 -4.28 -10.34 -34.87
C ALA A 500 -5.21 -11.20 -34.02
N ARG A 501 -4.98 -12.52 -34.01
CA ARG A 501 -5.58 -13.43 -33.03
C ARG A 501 -4.56 -13.68 -31.93
N CYS A 502 -4.79 -13.08 -30.77
CA CYS A 502 -3.91 -13.16 -29.61
C CYS A 502 -4.47 -14.16 -28.60
N GLU A 503 -3.71 -15.19 -28.29
CA GLU A 503 -3.96 -16.16 -27.21
C GLU A 503 -3.02 -15.84 -26.05
N LEU A 504 -3.61 -15.36 -24.96
CA LEU A 504 -2.92 -15.11 -23.70
C LEU A 504 -2.82 -16.43 -22.93
N LEU A 505 -1.59 -16.84 -22.61
CA LEU A 505 -1.28 -18.05 -21.88
C LEU A 505 -0.73 -17.69 -20.50
N ARG A 506 -1.11 -18.50 -19.50
CA ARG A 506 -0.72 -18.44 -18.08
C ARG A 506 -1.30 -17.27 -17.29
N MET A 507 -1.10 -16.03 -17.73
CA MET A 507 -1.45 -14.84 -16.96
C MET A 507 -2.25 -13.81 -17.78
N PRO A 508 -3.31 -13.21 -17.21
CA PRO A 508 -4.07 -12.16 -17.88
C PRO A 508 -3.21 -10.91 -18.09
N ARG A 509 -3.47 -10.18 -19.18
CA ARG A 509 -2.82 -8.90 -19.48
C ARG A 509 -3.87 -7.91 -19.96
N SER A 510 -3.82 -6.69 -19.43
CA SER A 510 -4.79 -5.63 -19.73
C SER A 510 -4.50 -4.85 -21.01
N SER A 511 -3.28 -4.96 -21.57
CA SER A 511 -2.87 -4.25 -22.77
C SER A 511 -1.96 -5.07 -23.67
N LEU A 512 -2.13 -4.89 -24.99
CA LEU A 512 -1.25 -5.43 -26.02
C LEU A 512 -0.65 -4.25 -26.79
N ALA A 513 0.66 -4.28 -26.99
CA ALA A 513 1.37 -3.27 -27.75
C ALA A 513 1.74 -3.84 -29.13
N PHE A 514 1.44 -3.09 -30.18
CA PHE A 514 1.81 -3.42 -31.56
C PHE A 514 2.80 -2.38 -32.07
N GLN A 515 3.89 -2.83 -32.68
CA GLN A 515 4.82 -1.94 -33.36
C GLN A 515 4.28 -1.69 -34.78
N VAL A 516 3.85 -0.46 -35.05
CA VAL A 516 3.38 -0.02 -36.37
C VAL A 516 4.52 0.72 -37.07
N PRO A 517 4.79 0.49 -38.38
CA PRO A 517 5.85 1.22 -39.07
C PRO A 517 5.50 2.71 -39.17
N ALA A 518 6.52 3.57 -39.10
CA ALA A 518 6.35 5.03 -38.95
C ALA A 518 5.55 5.69 -40.10
N ASP A 519 5.63 5.15 -41.31
CA ASP A 519 4.99 5.73 -42.51
C ASP A 519 3.51 5.35 -42.67
N TRP A 520 2.93 4.66 -41.70
CA TRP A 520 1.55 4.17 -41.75
C TRP A 520 0.64 4.96 -40.81
N LEU A 521 -0.44 5.51 -41.37
CA LEU A 521 -1.52 6.13 -40.60
C LEU A 521 -2.51 5.05 -40.13
N ILE A 522 -2.76 4.98 -38.83
CA ILE A 522 -3.80 4.09 -38.26
C ILE A 522 -5.17 4.66 -38.63
N LEU A 523 -5.90 3.95 -39.50
CA LEU A 523 -7.24 4.35 -39.93
C LEU A 523 -8.33 3.89 -38.95
N ASP A 524 -8.20 2.68 -38.42
CA ASP A 524 -9.21 2.07 -37.56
C ASP A 524 -8.59 0.95 -36.70
N VAL A 525 -9.14 0.76 -35.50
CA VAL A 525 -8.79 -0.34 -34.58
C VAL A 525 -10.07 -0.90 -34.00
N GLN A 526 -10.37 -2.15 -34.33
CA GLN A 526 -11.55 -2.85 -33.86
C GLN A 526 -11.15 -4.10 -33.08
N SER A 527 -11.85 -4.36 -31.97
CA SER A 527 -11.82 -5.63 -31.26
C SER A 527 -13.13 -6.38 -31.51
N ALA A 528 -13.03 -7.65 -31.86
CA ALA A 528 -14.18 -8.55 -32.01
C ALA A 528 -14.46 -9.31 -30.72
#